data_AF-A0A392M696-F1
#
_entry.id   AF-A0A392M696-F1
#
_cell.length_a   1.000
_cell.length_b   1.000
_cell.length_c   1.000
_cell.angle_alpha   90.00
_cell.angle_beta   90.00
_cell.angle_gamma   90.00
#
_symmetry.space_group_name_H-M   'P 1'
#
loop_
_entity.id
_entity.type
_entity.pdbx_description
1 polymer ?
#
loop_
_entity_poly.entity_id
_entity_poly.type
_entity_poly.pdbx_seq_one_letter_code
_entity_poly.pdbx_strand_id
1 'polypeptide(L)'
;KKDEDWRMGEIVHTLTNRRWLENCVVYAESHDQALVGDKTLAFWLMDKDMYDFMALDRPSTPLIDRGIALHKMIRLITMGLGGEGYLNFMGNEFGHPEWIDFPRGDQHLPNGKVVPGNNNSFDKCRRRFDLLDGNYFVVKYI
;
A
#
# COMPACT_ATOMS: atom_id res chain seq x y z
N LYS A 1 -17.66 0.32 0.45
CA LYS A 1 -18.45 -0.93 0.32
C LYS A 1 -18.08 -1.83 1.48
N LYS A 2 -19.03 -2.59 2.02
CA LYS A 2 -18.69 -3.58 3.04
C LYS A 2 -18.06 -4.80 2.37
N ASP A 3 -17.38 -5.63 3.15
CA ASP A 3 -16.72 -6.83 2.66
C ASP A 3 -17.71 -7.83 2.06
N GLU A 4 -18.92 -7.88 2.61
CA GLU A 4 -20.04 -8.69 2.11
C GLU A 4 -20.51 -8.29 0.70
N ASP A 5 -20.21 -7.07 0.26
CA ASP A 5 -20.58 -6.58 -1.07
C ASP A 5 -19.54 -6.95 -2.16
N TRP A 6 -18.45 -7.64 -1.78
CA TRP A 6 -17.37 -7.97 -2.71
C TRP A 6 -17.78 -9.08 -3.66
N ARG A 7 -17.82 -8.75 -4.96
CA ARG A 7 -18.18 -9.70 -6.02
C ARG A 7 -16.95 -10.50 -6.42
N MET A 8 -16.80 -11.70 -5.87
CA MET A 8 -15.66 -12.58 -6.16
C MET A 8 -15.46 -12.85 -7.66
N GLY A 9 -16.55 -12.94 -8.43
CA GLY A 9 -16.47 -13.09 -9.88
C GLY A 9 -15.85 -11.88 -10.60
N GLU A 10 -16.07 -10.65 -10.11
CA GLU A 10 -15.42 -9.46 -10.66
C GLU A 10 -13.92 -9.48 -10.36
N ILE A 11 -13.54 -9.86 -9.14
CA ILE A 11 -12.12 -9.96 -8.73
C ILE A 11 -11.38 -10.95 -9.62
N VAL A 12 -11.90 -12.17 -9.77
CA VAL A 12 -11.29 -13.20 -10.61
C VAL A 12 -11.26 -12.76 -12.07
N HIS A 13 -12.34 -12.16 -12.58
CA HIS A 13 -12.37 -11.66 -13.94
C HIS A 13 -11.30 -10.59 -14.17
N THR A 14 -11.18 -9.60 -13.28
CA THR A 14 -10.14 -8.55 -13.38
C THR A 14 -8.73 -9.14 -13.38
N LEU A 15 -8.45 -10.15 -12.56
CA LEU A 15 -7.12 -10.77 -12.49
C LEU A 15 -6.81 -11.64 -13.71
N THR A 16 -7.80 -12.33 -14.26
CA THR A 16 -7.62 -13.30 -15.35
C THR A 16 -7.88 -12.74 -16.75
N ASN A 17 -8.45 -11.55 -16.87
CA ASN A 17 -8.78 -10.91 -18.15
C ASN A 17 -7.52 -10.38 -18.85
N ARG A 18 -6.76 -11.30 -19.43
CA ARG A 18 -5.49 -11.07 -20.10
C ARG A 18 -5.42 -11.84 -21.41
N ARG A 19 -4.56 -11.39 -22.32
CA ARG A 19 -4.40 -12.04 -23.63
C ARG A 19 -3.57 -13.31 -23.51
N TRP A 20 -4.04 -14.36 -24.18
CA TRP A 20 -3.27 -15.58 -24.35
C TRP A 20 -1.97 -15.29 -25.12
N LEU A 21 -0.84 -15.87 -24.69
CA LEU A 21 0.52 -15.67 -25.23
C LEU A 21 1.17 -14.30 -24.97
N GLU A 22 0.55 -13.42 -24.19
CA GLU A 22 1.17 -12.18 -23.73
C GLU A 22 1.47 -12.28 -22.23
N ASN A 23 2.75 -12.45 -21.88
CA ASN A 23 3.17 -12.53 -20.47
C ASN A 23 2.89 -11.19 -19.76
N CYS A 24 2.23 -11.26 -18.61
CA CYS A 24 1.85 -10.08 -17.82
C CYS A 24 2.58 -10.06 -16.48
N VAL A 25 3.13 -8.89 -16.11
CA VAL A 25 3.66 -8.63 -14.76
C VAL A 25 2.55 -8.00 -13.93
N VAL A 26 2.21 -8.61 -12.81
CA VAL A 26 1.15 -8.15 -11.92
C VAL A 26 1.69 -7.64 -10.59
N TYR A 27 0.97 -6.68 -10.03
CA TYR A 27 1.27 -6.05 -8.76
C TYR A 27 -0.05 -5.65 -8.09
N ALA A 28 -0.09 -5.71 -6.76
CA ALA A 28 -1.30 -5.35 -6.00
C ALA A 28 -1.44 -3.83 -5.85
N GLU A 29 -0.31 -3.13 -5.78
CA GLU A 29 -0.23 -1.68 -5.69
C GLU A 29 1.02 -1.16 -6.41
N SER A 30 0.93 0.03 -7.00
CA SER A 30 2.00 0.68 -7.75
C SER A 30 2.78 1.69 -6.90
N HIS A 31 3.87 2.21 -7.46
CA HIS A 31 4.62 3.30 -6.85
C HIS A 31 3.83 4.62 -6.79
N ASP A 32 2.95 4.88 -7.76
CA ASP A 32 2.12 6.09 -7.80
C ASP A 32 1.15 6.14 -6.62
N GLN A 33 0.60 4.98 -6.23
CA GLN A 33 -0.29 4.87 -5.07
C GLN A 33 0.42 5.09 -3.73
N ALA A 34 1.75 4.97 -3.73
CA ALA A 34 2.58 5.30 -2.58
C ALA A 34 2.96 6.79 -2.53
N LEU A 35 2.67 7.59 -3.57
CA LEU A 35 2.98 9.03 -3.57
C LEU A 35 1.94 9.85 -2.80
N VAL A 36 2.34 11.07 -2.43
CA VAL A 36 1.45 12.06 -1.81
C VAL A 36 0.19 12.27 -2.65
N GLY A 37 -0.98 12.10 -2.01
CA GLY A 37 -2.28 12.26 -2.65
C GLY A 37 -3.03 10.96 -2.93
N ASP A 38 -2.38 9.81 -2.77
CA ASP A 38 -3.03 8.51 -2.74
C ASP A 38 -2.67 7.76 -1.43
N LYS A 39 -3.28 6.59 -1.22
CA LYS A 39 -3.09 5.74 -0.05
C LYS A 39 -2.57 4.37 -0.49
N THR A 40 -1.54 3.87 0.20
CA THR A 40 -1.10 2.48 0.06
C THR A 40 -2.19 1.51 0.48
N LEU A 41 -2.09 0.25 0.03
CA LEU A 41 -3.05 -0.79 0.40
C LEU A 41 -3.14 -0.96 1.93
N ALA A 42 -2.00 -0.91 2.62
CA ALA A 42 -1.92 -0.94 4.07
C ALA A 42 -2.71 0.22 4.72
N PHE A 43 -2.55 1.44 4.19
CA PHE A 43 -3.24 2.62 4.72
C PHE A 43 -4.74 2.63 4.38
N TRP A 44 -5.16 2.04 3.26
CA TRP A 44 -6.58 1.80 2.97
C TRP A 44 -7.24 0.83 3.95
N LEU A 45 -6.50 -0.17 4.43
CA LEU A 45 -7.02 -1.24 5.28
C LEU A 45 -6.97 -0.91 6.77
N MET A 46 -5.94 -0.20 7.22
CA MET A 46 -5.64 0.04 8.64
C MET A 46 -5.69 1.53 9.05
N ASP A 47 -5.60 2.45 8.08
CA ASP A 47 -5.62 3.90 8.27
C ASP A 47 -4.75 4.35 9.46
N LYS A 48 -5.25 5.24 10.33
CA LYS A 48 -4.48 5.76 11.48
C LYS A 48 -4.19 4.72 12.57
N ASP A 49 -4.94 3.63 12.64
CA ASP A 49 -4.76 2.62 13.70
C ASP A 49 -3.40 1.91 13.58
N MET A 50 -2.79 1.96 12.39
CA MET A 50 -1.45 1.45 12.13
C MET A 50 -0.36 2.12 12.99
N TYR A 51 -0.58 3.35 13.48
CA TYR A 51 0.40 4.04 14.31
C TYR A 51 0.39 3.56 15.78
N ASP A 52 -0.78 3.17 16.28
CA ASP A 52 -0.98 2.90 17.71
C ASP A 52 -1.03 1.41 18.05
N PHE A 53 -1.42 0.56 17.08
CA PHE A 53 -1.78 -0.85 17.31
C PHE A 53 -0.93 -1.86 16.52
N MET A 54 0.20 -1.43 15.96
CA MET A 54 1.15 -2.32 15.25
C MET A 54 2.26 -2.85 16.16
N ALA A 55 2.18 -2.62 17.48
CA ALA A 55 3.13 -3.15 18.45
C ALA A 55 2.65 -4.50 19.01
N LEU A 56 3.57 -5.47 19.15
CA LEU A 56 3.30 -6.83 19.63
C LEU A 56 2.93 -6.90 21.11
N ASP A 57 3.30 -5.88 21.89
CA ASP A 57 3.05 -5.78 23.33
C ASP A 57 1.64 -5.27 23.66
N ARG A 58 0.87 -4.85 22.66
CA ARG A 58 -0.49 -4.33 22.81
C ARG A 58 -1.49 -5.23 22.09
N PRO A 59 -2.74 -5.32 22.59
CA PRO A 59 -3.78 -6.05 21.89
C PRO A 59 -4.05 -5.37 20.54
N SER A 60 -4.04 -6.17 19.47
CA SER A 60 -4.46 -5.72 18.14
C SER A 60 -5.96 -5.41 18.13
N THR A 61 -6.36 -4.46 17.30
CA THR A 61 -7.78 -4.18 17.07
C THR A 61 -8.31 -5.10 15.96
N PRO A 62 -9.62 -5.40 15.93
CA PRO A 62 -10.21 -6.17 14.83
C PRO A 62 -9.97 -5.54 13.45
N LEU A 63 -9.77 -4.22 13.38
CA LEU A 63 -9.42 -3.51 12.14
C LEU A 63 -8.01 -3.87 11.66
N ILE A 64 -7.03 -3.90 12.57
CA ILE A 64 -5.64 -4.28 12.27
C ILE A 64 -5.56 -5.74 11.87
N ASP A 65 -6.19 -6.65 12.61
CA ASP A 65 -6.19 -8.08 12.28
C ASP A 65 -6.79 -8.33 10.90
N ARG A 66 -7.92 -7.67 10.61
CA ARG A 66 -8.55 -7.69 9.28
C ARG A 66 -7.61 -7.11 8.22
N GLY A 67 -6.97 -5.98 8.50
CA GLY A 67 -6.08 -5.31 7.55
C GLY A 67 -4.87 -6.17 7.19
N ILE A 68 -4.22 -6.79 8.18
CA ILE A 68 -3.11 -7.72 7.98
C ILE A 68 -3.56 -8.93 7.16
N ALA A 69 -4.70 -9.52 7.49
CA ALA A 69 -5.23 -10.67 6.77
C ALA A 69 -5.53 -10.34 5.30
N LEU A 70 -6.25 -9.24 5.04
CA LEU A 70 -6.60 -8.82 3.69
C LEU A 70 -5.38 -8.37 2.88
N HIS A 71 -4.41 -7.71 3.49
CA HIS A 71 -3.17 -7.32 2.81
C HIS A 71 -2.44 -8.54 2.25
N LYS A 72 -2.33 -9.61 3.04
CA LYS A 72 -1.78 -10.90 2.59
C LYS A 72 -2.63 -11.56 1.52
N MET A 73 -3.95 -11.62 1.70
CA MET A 73 -4.86 -12.26 0.75
C MET A 73 -4.83 -11.57 -0.62
N ILE A 74 -4.85 -10.23 -0.65
CA ILE A 74 -4.82 -9.44 -1.89
C ILE A 74 -3.51 -9.68 -2.63
N ARG A 75 -2.37 -9.61 -1.95
CA ARG A 75 -1.07 -9.86 -2.58
C ARG A 75 -0.96 -11.30 -3.10
N LEU A 76 -1.42 -12.27 -2.31
CA LEU A 76 -1.38 -13.68 -2.68
C LEU A 76 -2.27 -13.98 -3.89
N ILE A 77 -3.50 -13.47 -3.93
CA ILE A 77 -4.41 -13.73 -5.07
C ILE A 77 -3.92 -13.02 -6.33
N THR A 78 -3.35 -11.81 -6.22
CA THR A 78 -2.74 -11.11 -7.35
C THR A 78 -1.55 -11.90 -7.89
N MET A 79 -0.66 -12.40 -7.03
CA MET A 79 0.48 -13.21 -7.43
C MET A 79 0.07 -14.56 -8.03
N GLY A 80 -0.97 -15.20 -7.48
CA GLY A 80 -1.39 -16.54 -7.90
C GLY A 80 -2.29 -16.59 -9.15
N LEU A 81 -3.14 -15.58 -9.37
CA LEU A 81 -4.10 -15.57 -10.47
C LEU A 81 -3.82 -14.51 -11.55
N GLY A 82 -2.99 -13.51 -11.26
CA GLY A 82 -2.89 -12.32 -12.11
C GLY A 82 -1.95 -12.45 -13.32
N GLY A 83 -0.85 -13.19 -13.20
CA GLY A 83 0.28 -13.01 -14.12
C GLY A 83 1.33 -14.11 -14.13
N GLU A 84 2.27 -14.00 -15.08
CA GLU A 84 3.48 -14.82 -15.18
C GLU A 84 4.65 -14.25 -14.37
N GLY A 85 4.54 -12.99 -13.91
CA GLY A 85 5.53 -12.34 -13.06
C GLY A 85 4.85 -11.48 -12.01
N TYR A 86 5.49 -11.36 -10.84
CA TYR A 86 5.01 -10.52 -9.74
C TYR A 86 6.00 -9.38 -9.48
N LEU A 87 5.47 -8.16 -9.34
CA LEU A 87 6.23 -6.97 -8.98
C LEU A 87 5.75 -6.43 -7.63
N ASN A 88 6.70 -5.96 -6.82
CA ASN A 88 6.41 -5.25 -5.59
C ASN A 88 7.28 -4.00 -5.51
N PHE A 89 6.69 -2.90 -5.06
CA PHE A 89 7.39 -1.66 -4.82
C PHE A 89 7.96 -1.66 -3.40
N MET A 90 9.22 -1.23 -3.24
CA MET A 90 9.94 -1.27 -1.96
C MET A 90 9.12 -0.68 -0.81
N GLY A 91 9.10 -1.32 0.36
CA GLY A 91 8.30 -0.94 1.52
C GLY A 91 6.87 -1.52 1.54
N ASN A 92 6.27 -1.75 0.38
CA ASN A 92 4.90 -2.28 0.32
C ASN A 92 4.86 -3.77 0.71
N GLU A 93 6.00 -4.47 0.66
CA GLU A 93 6.12 -5.85 1.13
C GLU A 93 5.77 -6.06 2.60
N PHE A 94 5.91 -5.02 3.44
CA PHE A 94 5.57 -5.06 4.86
C PHE A 94 4.49 -4.06 5.22
N GLY A 95 3.84 -3.43 4.23
CA GLY A 95 2.84 -2.40 4.45
C GLY A 95 3.44 -1.14 5.10
N HIS A 96 4.53 -0.60 4.53
CA HIS A 96 5.18 0.60 5.02
C HIS A 96 4.17 1.72 5.28
N PRO A 97 4.17 2.33 6.48
CA PRO A 97 3.20 3.35 6.85
C PRO A 97 3.43 4.65 6.08
N GLU A 98 2.46 5.57 6.14
CA GLU A 98 2.54 6.88 5.48
C GLU A 98 2.62 6.80 3.94
N TRP A 99 3.06 7.89 3.31
CA TRP A 99 3.24 8.05 1.88
C TRP A 99 4.64 8.60 1.58
N ILE A 100 5.06 8.50 0.33
CA ILE A 100 6.27 9.11 -0.20
C ILE A 100 5.95 10.52 -0.69
N ASP A 101 6.74 11.48 -0.25
CA ASP A 101 6.74 12.83 -0.80
C ASP A 101 8.18 13.26 -1.04
N PHE A 102 8.43 13.80 -2.23
CA PHE A 102 9.75 14.31 -2.60
C PHE A 102 9.87 15.78 -2.18
N PRO A 103 11.09 16.25 -1.83
CA PRO A 103 11.32 17.67 -1.57
C PRO A 103 10.82 18.53 -2.73
N ARG A 104 9.84 19.39 -2.47
CA ARG A 104 9.24 20.27 -3.48
C ARG A 104 8.93 21.65 -2.89
N GLY A 105 9.25 22.68 -3.65
CA GLY A 105 8.83 24.05 -3.37
C GLY A 105 7.42 24.33 -3.89
N ASP A 106 6.94 25.56 -3.63
CA ASP A 106 5.63 26.01 -4.12
C ASP A 106 5.62 26.11 -5.64
N GLN A 107 4.66 25.43 -6.28
CA GLN A 107 4.45 25.53 -7.72
C GLN A 107 3.33 26.53 -8.04
N HIS A 108 3.61 27.41 -9.01
CA HIS A 108 2.63 28.35 -9.55
C HIS A 108 2.17 27.84 -10.91
N LEU A 109 0.92 27.40 -11.01
CA LEU A 109 0.35 26.90 -12.25
C LEU A 109 -0.03 28.07 -13.19
N PRO A 110 -0.04 27.86 -14.52
CA PRO A 110 -0.40 28.90 -15.50
C PRO A 110 -1.82 29.46 -15.33
N ASN A 111 -2.69 28.74 -14.64
CA ASN A 111 -4.05 29.15 -14.31
C ASN A 111 -4.15 29.98 -13.02
N GLY A 112 -3.01 30.39 -12.43
CA GLY A 112 -2.94 31.17 -11.19
C GLY A 112 -3.11 30.35 -9.90
N LYS A 113 -3.30 29.03 -10.00
CA LYS A 113 -3.41 28.15 -8.82
C LYS A 113 -2.02 27.92 -8.22
N VAL A 114 -1.86 28.21 -6.93
CA VAL A 114 -0.67 27.86 -6.16
C VAL A 114 -0.84 26.45 -5.59
N VAL A 115 0.09 25.56 -5.89
CA VAL A 115 0.20 24.25 -5.26
C VAL A 115 1.30 24.34 -4.20
N PRO A 116 0.93 24.39 -2.90
CA PRO A 116 1.91 24.51 -1.84
C PRO A 116 2.85 23.30 -1.85
N GLY A 117 4.14 23.58 -1.73
CA GLY A 117 5.21 22.60 -1.58
C GLY A 117 5.22 21.96 -0.20
N ASN A 118 6.29 21.23 0.10
CA ASN A 118 6.54 20.64 1.42
C ASN A 118 7.77 21.26 2.11
N ASN A 119 8.09 22.52 1.80
CA ASN A 119 9.28 23.23 2.29
C ASN A 119 10.60 22.50 2.00
N ASN A 120 10.70 21.77 0.88
CA ASN A 120 11.84 20.91 0.55
C ASN A 120 12.15 19.87 1.64
N SER A 121 11.11 19.33 2.27
CA SER A 121 11.24 18.32 3.32
C SER A 121 11.69 16.97 2.75
N PHE A 122 12.59 16.30 3.48
CA PHE A 122 13.04 14.93 3.19
C PHE A 122 12.40 13.89 4.11
N ASP A 123 11.54 14.27 5.06
CA ASP A 123 11.01 13.35 6.07
C ASP A 123 10.27 12.15 5.46
N LYS A 124 9.51 12.39 4.37
CA LYS A 124 8.75 11.37 3.63
C LYS A 124 9.50 10.81 2.43
N CYS A 125 10.71 11.31 2.14
CA CYS A 125 11.56 10.84 1.05
C CYS A 125 12.52 9.74 1.54
N ARG A 126 12.00 8.76 2.31
CA ARG A 126 12.78 7.66 2.89
C ARG A 126 11.94 6.42 3.10
N ARG A 127 12.60 5.30 3.38
CA ARG A 127 11.95 4.07 3.86
C ARG A 127 12.41 3.72 5.26
N ARG A 128 11.46 3.35 6.11
CA ARG A 128 11.63 2.91 7.49
C ARG A 128 11.81 1.40 7.57
N PHE A 129 12.91 0.89 7.03
CA PHE A 129 13.26 -0.54 7.16
C PHE A 129 13.53 -0.94 8.61
N ASP A 130 13.80 0.03 9.49
CA ASP A 130 13.89 -0.19 10.94
C ASP A 130 12.60 -0.76 11.55
N LEU A 131 11.44 -0.55 10.92
CA LEU A 131 10.17 -1.16 11.34
C LEU A 131 10.12 -2.67 11.09
N LEU A 132 10.84 -3.15 10.06
CA LEU A 132 10.94 -4.57 9.73
C LEU A 132 11.94 -5.29 10.66
N ASP A 133 13.03 -4.62 11.00
CA ASP A 133 14.08 -5.15 11.87
C ASP A 133 13.67 -5.19 13.35
N GLY A 134 12.70 -4.35 13.74
CA GLY A 134 12.15 -4.34 15.09
C GLY A 134 11.34 -5.61 15.40
N ASN A 135 11.84 -6.46 16.30
CA ASN A 135 11.13 -7.66 16.79
C ASN A 135 9.86 -7.36 17.63
N TYR A 136 9.45 -6.10 17.71
CA TYR A 136 8.34 -5.62 18.52
C TYR A 136 7.13 -5.18 17.67
N PHE A 137 7.21 -5.25 16.34
CA PHE A 137 6.12 -4.82 15.45
C PHE A 137 5.48 -5.97 14.70
N VAL A 138 4.16 -5.87 14.52
CA VAL A 138 3.36 -6.85 13.78
C VAL A 138 3.60 -6.77 12.26
N VAL A 139 4.27 -5.70 11.80
CA VAL A 139 4.75 -5.47 10.43
C VAL A 139 5.48 -6.67 9.84
N LYS A 140 6.19 -7.46 10.66
CA LYS A 140 6.90 -8.68 10.26
C LYS A 140 5.98 -9.82 9.77
N TYR A 141 4.68 -9.76 10.09
CA TYR A 141 3.70 -10.80 9.77
C TYR A 141 2.80 -10.45 8.57
N ILE A 142 3.12 -9.37 7.86
CA ILE A 142 2.46 -8.85 6.65
C ILE A 142 3.18 -9.33 5.39
#